data_AF-A0A7S3VY43-F1
#
_entry.id   AF-A0A7S3VY43-F1
#
_cell.length_a   1.000
_cell.length_b   1.000
_cell.length_c   1.000
_cell.angle_alpha   90.00
_cell.angle_beta   90.00
_cell.angle_gamma   90.00
#
_symmetry.space_group_name_H-M   'P 1'
#
loop_
_entity.id
_entity.type
_entity.pdbx_description
1 polymer ?
#
loop_
_entity_poly.entity_id
_entity_poly.type
_entity_poly.pdbx_seq_one_letter_code
_entity_poly.pdbx_strand_id
1 'polypeptide(L)'
;GWRKANIDGPVYLVRRRVAPRYQLLVRNQFTTNDLSDDLHADWELDCQQNHVFYTVGDLAKRVRGLWFDDDQERKKIEEAIGRTLEELRTQPVPPPIDVV
;
A
#
# COMPACT_ATOMS: atom_id res chain seq x y z
N GLY A 1 14.33 -2.84 -15.24
CA GLY A 1 13.46 -4.04 -15.33
C GLY A 1 12.93 -4.40 -13.95
N TRP A 2 11.92 -5.28 -13.87
CA TRP A 2 11.37 -5.76 -12.60
C TRP A 2 12.34 -6.68 -11.85
N ARG A 3 12.36 -6.60 -10.52
CA ARG A 3 13.20 -7.45 -9.65
C ARG A 3 12.32 -8.12 -8.59
N LYS A 4 12.35 -9.45 -8.52
CA LYS A 4 11.63 -10.22 -7.49
C LYS A 4 12.18 -9.86 -6.10
N ALA A 5 11.30 -9.55 -5.17
CA ALA A 5 11.66 -9.05 -3.84
C ALA A 5 11.99 -10.14 -2.81
N ASN A 6 11.80 -11.43 -3.14
CA ASN A 6 11.90 -12.57 -2.20
C ASN A 6 11.04 -12.39 -0.94
N ILE A 7 9.86 -11.79 -1.12
CA ILE A 7 8.83 -11.59 -0.10
C ILE A 7 7.56 -12.25 -0.62
N ASP A 8 6.99 -13.12 0.18
CA ASP A 8 5.81 -13.91 -0.15
C ASP A 8 5.05 -14.21 1.15
N GLY A 9 3.73 -14.07 1.10
CA GLY A 9 2.85 -14.24 2.23
C GLY A 9 1.56 -13.43 2.13
N PRO A 10 0.72 -13.46 3.18
CA PRO A 10 -0.56 -12.76 3.19
C PRO A 10 -0.38 -11.25 3.11
N VAL A 11 -1.29 -10.62 2.37
CA VAL A 11 -1.38 -9.17 2.21
C VAL A 11 -2.40 -8.60 3.18
N TYR A 12 -2.03 -7.56 3.90
CA TYR A 12 -2.88 -6.85 4.85
C TYR A 12 -2.93 -5.36 4.51
N LEU A 13 -4.13 -4.79 4.57
CA LEU A 13 -4.31 -3.35 4.68
C LEU A 13 -4.64 -3.01 6.14
N VAL A 14 -3.74 -2.30 6.80
CA VAL A 14 -3.79 -2.07 8.25
C VAL A 14 -4.16 -0.63 8.54
N ARG A 15 -5.08 -0.42 9.50
CA ARG A 15 -5.38 0.90 10.06
C ARG A 15 -4.65 1.09 11.39
N ARG A 16 -3.78 2.09 11.48
CA ARG A 16 -2.96 2.42 12.65
C ARG A 16 -3.61 3.51 13.48
N ARG A 17 -3.29 3.58 14.78
CA ARG A 17 -3.81 4.63 15.68
C ARG A 17 -3.16 6.00 15.46
N VAL A 18 -1.93 6.01 14.95
CA VAL A 18 -1.12 7.20 14.67
C VAL A 18 -0.80 7.28 13.18
N ALA A 19 -0.41 8.46 12.70
CA ALA A 19 0.05 8.63 11.33
C ALA A 19 1.37 7.86 11.08
N PRO A 20 1.60 7.37 9.85
CA PRO A 20 0.63 7.25 8.75
C PRO A 20 -0.49 6.26 9.08
N ARG A 21 -1.73 6.68 8.81
CA ARG A 21 -2.96 6.03 9.31
C ARG A 21 -3.20 4.66 8.68
N TYR A 22 -2.75 4.47 7.45
CA TYR A 22 -2.96 3.25 6.68
C TYR A 22 -1.64 2.73 6.15
N GLN A 23 -1.46 1.41 6.17
CA GLN A 23 -0.24 0.74 5.71
C GLN A 23 -0.59 -0.55 4.99
N LEU A 24 0.08 -0.81 3.86
CA LEU A 24 0.06 -2.07 3.15
C LEU A 24 1.20 -2.94 3.67
N LEU A 25 0.88 -4.15 4.13
CA LEU A 25 1.84 -5.08 4.70
C LEU A 25 1.78 -6.41 3.96
N VAL A 26 2.93 -6.94 3.56
CA VAL A 26 3.08 -8.35 3.20
C VAL A 26 3.96 -8.99 4.27
N ARG A 27 3.35 -9.86 5.07
CA ARG A 27 4.06 -10.59 6.13
C ARG A 27 4.81 -11.74 5.50
N ASN A 28 6.14 -11.63 5.46
CA ASN A 28 6.97 -12.63 4.80
C ASN A 28 6.94 -13.94 5.60
N GLN A 29 6.62 -15.04 4.92
CA GLN A 29 6.57 -16.36 5.56
C GLN A 29 7.94 -17.04 5.63
N PHE A 30 8.91 -16.58 4.83
CA PHE A 30 10.22 -17.22 4.70
C PHE A 30 11.32 -16.52 5.50
N THR A 31 11.16 -15.23 5.78
CA THR A 31 12.14 -14.43 6.53
C THR A 31 11.44 -13.45 7.46
N THR A 32 12.18 -12.78 8.35
CA THR A 32 11.64 -11.70 9.18
C THR A 32 11.56 -10.35 8.46
N ASN A 33 11.91 -10.31 7.17
CA ASN A 33 11.91 -9.10 6.37
C ASN A 33 10.57 -8.96 5.63
N ASP A 34 9.65 -8.22 6.25
CA ASP A 34 8.35 -7.89 5.70
C ASP A 34 8.42 -6.74 4.70
N LEU A 35 7.42 -6.66 3.82
CA LEU A 35 7.15 -5.45 3.06
C LEU A 35 6.14 -4.61 3.82
N SER A 36 6.50 -3.39 4.17
CA SER A 36 5.58 -2.41 4.76
C SER A 36 5.69 -1.10 3.99
N ASP A 37 4.62 -0.68 3.33
CA ASP A 37 4.56 0.60 2.64
C ASP A 37 3.38 1.42 3.17
N ASP A 38 3.67 2.65 3.57
CA ASP A 38 2.67 3.58 4.10
C ASP A 38 1.83 4.16 2.97
N LEU A 39 0.51 4.18 3.15
CA LEU A 39 -0.41 4.74 2.16
C LEU A 39 -0.39 6.27 2.23
N HIS A 40 -0.36 6.90 1.07
CA HIS A 40 -0.42 8.35 0.90
C HIS A 40 -1.48 8.72 -0.13
N ALA A 41 -2.00 9.96 -0.09
CA ALA A 41 -3.09 10.39 -0.96
C ALA A 41 -2.70 10.42 -2.46
N ASP A 42 -1.40 10.55 -2.74
CA ASP A 42 -0.79 10.55 -4.07
C ASP A 42 -0.41 9.16 -4.59
N TRP A 43 -0.72 8.09 -3.86
CA TRP A 43 -0.58 6.73 -4.39
C TRP A 43 -1.43 6.56 -5.65
N GLU A 44 -0.77 6.04 -6.68
CA GLU A 44 -1.40 5.61 -7.93
C GLU A 44 -1.48 4.09 -7.92
N LEU A 45 -2.64 3.56 -8.31
CA LEU A 45 -2.92 2.13 -8.34
C LEU A 45 -3.24 1.73 -9.78
N ASP A 46 -2.51 0.75 -10.32
CA ASP A 46 -2.83 0.10 -11.60
C ASP A 46 -3.05 -1.39 -11.35
N CYS A 47 -4.24 -1.87 -11.66
CA CYS A 47 -4.69 -3.21 -11.34
C CYS A 47 -4.95 -3.99 -12.62
N GLN A 48 -4.30 -5.14 -12.73
CA GLN A 48 -4.43 -6.08 -13.85
C GLN A 48 -4.76 -7.46 -13.30
N GLN A 49 -5.11 -8.41 -14.17
CA GLN A 49 -5.39 -9.77 -13.73
C GLN A 49 -4.21 -10.33 -12.91
N ASN A 50 -4.50 -10.78 -11.69
CA ASN A 50 -3.54 -11.31 -10.71
C ASN A 50 -2.44 -10.33 -10.26
N HIS A 51 -2.47 -9.05 -10.66
CA HIS A 51 -1.41 -8.09 -10.35
C HIS A 51 -1.96 -6.77 -9.83
N VAL A 52 -1.27 -6.23 -8.82
CA VAL A 52 -1.49 -4.87 -8.31
C VAL A 52 -0.18 -4.12 -8.38
N PHE A 53 -0.16 -3.04 -9.13
CA PHE A 53 0.98 -2.12 -9.22
C PHE A 53 0.66 -0.82 -8.49
N TYR A 54 1.63 -0.29 -7.75
CA TYR A 54 1.46 0.98 -7.04
C TYR A 54 2.76 1.75 -6.91
N THR A 55 2.64 3.07 -6.79
CA THR A 55 3.76 3.97 -6.46
C THR A 55 4.00 3.99 -4.96
N VAL A 56 5.26 4.09 -4.55
CA VAL A 56 5.64 4.31 -3.14
C VAL A 56 5.93 5.79 -2.93
N GLY A 57 5.67 6.31 -1.73
CA GLY A 57 5.89 7.74 -1.39
C GLY A 57 7.36 8.15 -1.25
N ASP A 58 8.29 7.44 -1.88
CA ASP A 58 9.71 7.81 -1.87
C ASP A 58 10.02 8.84 -2.97
N LEU A 59 11.11 9.60 -2.81
CA LEU A 59 11.52 10.64 -3.78
C LEU A 59 11.76 10.08 -5.20
N ALA A 60 12.03 8.78 -5.30
CA ALA A 60 12.26 8.10 -6.56
C ALA A 60 10.96 7.60 -7.22
N LYS A 61 9.79 7.80 -6.57
CA LYS A 61 8.48 7.28 -6.99
C LYS A 61 8.56 5.84 -7.48
N ARG A 62 9.23 4.98 -6.71
CA ARG A 62 9.41 3.58 -7.11
C ARG A 62 8.05 2.94 -7.32
N VAL A 63 7.97 2.06 -8.31
CA VAL A 63 6.77 1.25 -8.55
C VAL A 63 7.01 -0.14 -7.97
N ARG A 64 6.04 -0.65 -7.22
CA ARG A 64 6.00 -2.02 -6.72
C ARG A 64 4.89 -2.79 -7.41
N GLY A 65 5.08 -4.11 -7.48
CA GLY A 65 4.09 -5.05 -8.00
C GLY A 65 3.85 -6.14 -6.97
N LEU A 66 2.58 -6.41 -6.69
CA LEU A 66 2.12 -7.59 -5.96
C LEU A 66 1.49 -8.54 -6.97
N TRP A 67 1.78 -9.83 -6.80
CA TRP A 67 1.15 -10.90 -7.54
C TRP A 67 0.28 -11.71 -6.60
N PHE A 68 -0.88 -12.11 -7.07
CA PHE A 68 -1.85 -12.92 -6.34
C PHE A 68 -2.12 -14.20 -7.12
N ASP A 69 -2.22 -15.32 -6.42
CA ASP A 69 -2.58 -16.60 -7.03
C ASP A 69 -4.07 -16.60 -7.46
N ASP A 70 -4.95 -16.07 -6.61
CA ASP A 70 -6.37 -15.86 -6.87
C ASP A 70 -6.70 -14.38 -7.16
N ASP A 71 -7.19 -14.10 -8.37
CA ASP A 71 -7.64 -12.76 -8.77
C ASP A 71 -8.78 -12.20 -7.89
N GLN A 72 -9.58 -13.06 -7.25
CA GLN A 72 -10.63 -12.61 -6.35
C GLN A 72 -10.07 -12.02 -5.06
N GLU A 73 -8.93 -12.52 -4.56
CA GLU A 73 -8.24 -11.89 -3.44
C GLU A 73 -7.63 -10.55 -3.84
N ARG A 74 -7.03 -10.49 -5.05
CA ARG A 74 -6.53 -9.24 -5.64
C ARG A 74 -7.62 -8.17 -5.73
N LYS A 75 -8.82 -8.54 -6.21
CA LYS A 75 -9.99 -7.64 -6.28
C LYS A 75 -10.40 -7.07 -4.92
N LYS A 76 -10.45 -7.91 -3.89
CA LYS A 76 -10.76 -7.45 -2.51
C LYS A 76 -9.74 -6.44 -2.00
N ILE A 77 -8.45 -6.67 -2.28
CA ILE A 77 -7.38 -5.74 -1.92
C ILE A 77 -7.49 -4.43 -2.70
N GLU A 78 -7.74 -4.48 -4.02
CA GLU A 78 -7.98 -3.28 -4.84
C GLU A 78 -9.13 -2.44 -4.28
N GLU A 79 -10.29 -3.04 -4.01
CA GLU A 79 -11.45 -2.35 -3.46
C GLU A 79 -11.18 -1.73 -2.08
N ALA A 80 -10.38 -2.41 -1.24
CA ALA A 80 -10.02 -1.91 0.09
C ALA A 80 -9.04 -0.72 -0.01
N ILE A 81 -8.02 -0.82 -0.87
CA ILE A 81 -7.07 0.26 -1.12
C ILE A 81 -7.79 1.46 -1.75
N GLY A 82 -8.63 1.24 -2.76
CA GLY A 82 -9.37 2.30 -3.44
C GLY A 82 -10.22 3.14 -2.49
N ARG A 83 -11.01 2.49 -1.63
CA ARG A 83 -11.79 3.16 -0.58
C ARG A 83 -10.92 3.95 0.39
N THR A 84 -9.77 3.39 0.75
CA THR A 84 -8.83 4.03 1.68
C THR A 84 -8.15 5.25 1.07
N LEU A 85 -7.80 5.19 -0.23
CA LEU A 85 -7.24 6.33 -0.95
C LEU A 85 -8.26 7.45 -1.11
N GLU A 86 -9.53 7.13 -1.35
CA GLU A 86 -10.62 8.10 -1.36
C GLU A 86 -10.79 8.79 0.00
N GLU A 87 -10.76 8.03 1.10
CA GLU A 87 -10.77 8.59 2.46
C GLU A 87 -9.57 9.53 2.70
N LEU A 88 -8.36 9.12 2.29
CA LEU A 88 -7.15 9.92 2.46
C LEU A 88 -7.17 11.22 1.63
N ARG A 89 -7.75 11.19 0.44
CA ARG A 89 -7.85 12.36 -0.46
C ARG A 89 -8.94 13.35 -0.02
N THR A 90 -9.95 12.88 0.70
CA THR A 90 -11.07 13.70 1.18
C THR A 90 -10.84 14.27 2.58
N GLN A 91 -9.93 13.69 3.37
CA GLN A 91 -9.56 14.26 4.67
C GLN A 91 -8.80 15.59 4.51
N PRO A 92 -9.23 16.67 5.17
CA PRO A 92 -8.46 17.91 5.20
C PRO A 92 -7.12 17.65 5.88
N VAL A 93 -6.02 18.05 5.23
CA VAL A 93 -4.68 18.05 5.83
C VAL A 93 -4.77 18.86 7.13
N PRO A 94 -4.44 18.29 8.31
CA PRO A 94 -4.49 19.04 9.54
C PRO A 94 -3.59 20.29 9.40
N PRO A 95 -4.05 21.47 9.84
CA PRO A 95 -3.25 22.68 9.75
C PRO A 95 -1.90 22.45 10.45
N PRO A 96 -0.80 23.06 9.94
CA PRO A 96 0.48 23.02 10.62
C PRO A 96 0.29 23.38 12.09
N ILE A 97 0.83 22.58 12.99
CA ILE A 97 0.84 22.92 14.41
C ILE A 97 1.79 24.11 14.54
N ASP A 98 1.24 25.31 14.69
CA ASP A 98 2.01 26.50 15.07
C ASP A 98 2.56 26.23 16.48
N VAL A 99 3.85 25.96 16.55
CA VAL A 99 4.58 25.90 17.82
C VAL A 99 4.77 27.34 18.28
N VAL A 100 3.94 27.76 19.24
CA VAL A 100 4.06 29.02 19.99
C VAL A 100 5.23 28.98 20.95
#